data_AF-A0AAP6BNE5-F1
#
_entry.id   AF-A0AAP6BNE5-F1
#
_cell.length_a   1.000
_cell.length_b   1.000
_cell.length_c   1.000
_cell.angle_alpha   90.00
_cell.angle_beta   90.00
_cell.angle_gamma   90.00
#
_symmetry.space_group_name_H-M   'P 1'
#
loop_
_entity.id
_entity.type
_entity.pdbx_description
1 polymer ?
#
loop_
_entity_poly.entity_id
_entity_poly.type
_entity_poly.pdbx_seq_one_letter_code
_entity_poly.pdbx_strand_id
1 'polypeptide(L)'
;MMTRSFEPHEPSEAEEAAKYFVQVWAEAVLRQARRTRTIRDKSAADSRSHDRNEDWSPDAHELGENFRTQWAEEHMLVWSAYQLERWRARLAKERGEEPPPESQRLKDARDALEHLDEARLEEDGARPPADKGIQGKALRKLPEQFLRFSLGNSKLFEVLDPNKLDEEALEVVASIEKELEAQVLAAYEDLLRGR
;
A
#
# COMPACT_ATOMS: atom_id res chain seq x y z
N MET A 1 -8.16 -47.60 -7.64
CA MET A 1 -8.53 -46.31 -8.28
C MET A 1 -9.43 -45.60 -7.28
N MET A 2 -8.88 -44.69 -6.46
CA MET A 2 -9.66 -43.96 -5.45
C MET A 2 -10.19 -42.69 -6.11
N THR A 3 -11.49 -42.66 -6.39
CA THR A 3 -12.23 -41.42 -6.64
C THR A 3 -12.23 -40.60 -5.36
N ARG A 4 -11.36 -39.60 -5.29
CA ARG A 4 -11.54 -38.49 -4.33
C ARG A 4 -12.80 -37.76 -4.74
N SER A 5 -13.86 -37.94 -3.97
CA SER A 5 -15.04 -37.08 -4.01
C SER A 5 -14.57 -35.64 -3.83
N PHE A 6 -14.85 -34.79 -4.82
CA PHE A 6 -14.65 -33.35 -4.70
C PHE A 6 -15.80 -32.84 -3.85
N GLU A 7 -15.62 -32.82 -2.52
CA GLU A 7 -16.56 -32.10 -1.66
C GLU A 7 -16.38 -30.60 -1.93
N PRO A 8 -17.46 -29.83 -2.14
CA PRO A 8 -17.36 -28.38 -2.24
C PRO A 8 -16.72 -27.87 -0.94
N HIS A 9 -15.61 -27.12 -1.06
CA HIS A 9 -15.03 -26.43 0.09
C HIS A 9 -15.99 -25.32 0.49
N GLU A 10 -16.74 -25.53 1.57
CA GLU A 10 -17.54 -24.48 2.19
C GLU A 10 -16.57 -23.58 2.98
N PRO A 11 -16.45 -22.28 2.61
CA PRO A 11 -15.47 -21.40 3.22
C PRO A 11 -15.79 -21.22 4.71
N SER A 12 -14.74 -21.27 5.54
CA SER A 12 -14.89 -21.02 6.98
C SER A 12 -15.22 -19.55 7.27
N GLU A 13 -15.79 -19.26 8.44
CA GLU A 13 -16.00 -17.87 8.89
C GLU A 13 -14.70 -17.04 8.87
N ALA A 14 -13.56 -17.67 9.18
CA ALA A 14 -12.26 -17.02 9.16
C ALA A 14 -11.80 -16.70 7.73
N GLU A 15 -12.09 -17.59 6.78
CA GLU A 15 -11.83 -17.36 5.36
C GLU A 15 -12.68 -16.21 4.82
N GLU A 16 -13.99 -16.20 5.10
CA GLU A 16 -14.91 -15.13 4.69
C GLU A 16 -14.49 -13.77 5.28
N ALA A 17 -14.14 -13.72 6.57
CA ALA A 17 -13.64 -12.51 7.20
C ALA A 17 -12.32 -12.04 6.57
N ALA A 18 -11.38 -12.96 6.30
CA ALA A 18 -10.13 -12.63 5.65
C ALA A 18 -10.38 -12.06 4.25
N LYS A 19 -11.23 -12.71 3.44
CA LYS A 19 -11.63 -12.27 2.10
C LYS A 19 -12.22 -10.86 2.14
N TYR A 20 -13.15 -10.59 3.06
CA TYR A 20 -13.71 -9.26 3.27
C TYR A 20 -12.63 -8.21 3.54
N PHE A 21 -11.68 -8.49 4.44
CA PHE A 21 -10.60 -7.55 4.72
C PHE A 21 -9.63 -7.37 3.55
N VAL A 22 -9.38 -8.40 2.72
CA VAL A 22 -8.62 -8.21 1.48
C VAL A 22 -9.32 -7.19 0.59
N GLN A 23 -10.64 -7.30 0.38
CA GLN A 23 -11.40 -6.33 -0.41
C GLN A 23 -11.33 -4.92 0.18
N VAL A 24 -11.58 -4.78 1.48
CA VAL A 24 -11.54 -3.47 2.18
C VAL A 24 -10.22 -2.76 1.95
N TRP A 25 -9.09 -3.47 2.13
CA TRP A 25 -7.77 -2.88 1.97
C TRP A 25 -7.39 -2.66 0.52
N ALA A 26 -7.82 -3.52 -0.40
CA ALA A 26 -7.58 -3.33 -1.83
C ALA A 26 -8.26 -2.05 -2.34
N GLU A 27 -9.53 -1.84 -1.98
CA GLU A 27 -10.23 -0.59 -2.28
C GLU A 27 -9.60 0.64 -1.59
N ALA A 28 -9.11 0.48 -0.36
CA ALA A 28 -8.41 1.55 0.36
C ALA A 28 -7.14 1.97 -0.39
N VAL A 29 -6.34 1.00 -0.87
CA VAL A 29 -5.15 1.28 -1.69
C VAL A 29 -5.54 2.04 -2.95
N LEU A 30 -6.57 1.61 -3.69
CA LEU A 30 -7.00 2.31 -4.91
C LEU A 30 -7.44 3.76 -4.64
N ARG A 31 -8.24 3.99 -3.59
CA ARG A 31 -8.65 5.35 -3.19
C ARG A 31 -7.43 6.20 -2.82
N GLN A 32 -6.50 5.62 -2.07
CA GLN A 32 -5.32 6.30 -1.56
C GLN A 32 -4.28 6.57 -2.64
N ALA A 33 -4.10 5.67 -3.60
CA ALA A 33 -3.23 5.83 -4.76
C ALA A 33 -3.70 6.99 -5.64
N ARG A 34 -5.03 7.10 -5.87
CA ARG A 34 -5.62 8.24 -6.58
C ARG A 34 -5.37 9.56 -5.86
N ARG A 35 -5.59 9.62 -4.54
CA ARG A 35 -5.29 10.83 -3.74
C ARG A 35 -3.82 11.21 -3.81
N THR A 36 -2.95 10.24 -3.66
CA THR A 36 -1.48 10.41 -3.72
C THR A 36 -1.05 10.92 -5.09
N ARG A 37 -1.58 10.38 -6.19
CA ARG A 37 -1.30 10.87 -7.55
C ARG A 37 -1.71 12.33 -7.71
N THR A 38 -2.95 12.66 -7.36
CA THR A 38 -3.48 14.04 -7.44
C THR A 38 -2.63 15.03 -6.65
N ILE A 39 -2.26 14.71 -5.39
CA ILE A 39 -1.46 15.63 -4.58
C ILE A 39 -0.01 15.74 -5.07
N ARG A 40 0.58 14.66 -5.60
CA ARG A 40 1.92 14.72 -6.22
C ARG A 40 1.93 15.59 -7.46
N ASP A 41 0.94 15.44 -8.34
CA ASP A 41 0.83 16.24 -9.56
C ASP A 41 0.66 17.73 -9.22
N LYS A 42 -0.22 18.04 -8.25
CA LYS A 42 -0.40 19.39 -7.73
C LYS A 42 0.89 19.94 -7.12
N SER A 43 1.46 19.25 -6.14
CA SER A 43 2.67 19.72 -5.43
C SER A 43 3.84 19.94 -6.38
N ALA A 44 4.00 19.09 -7.41
CA ALA A 44 5.03 19.25 -8.42
C ALA A 44 4.77 20.44 -9.35
N ALA A 45 3.52 20.71 -9.72
CA ALA A 45 3.16 21.90 -10.50
C ALA A 45 3.40 23.18 -9.70
N ASP A 46 2.91 23.19 -8.46
CA ASP A 46 3.02 24.29 -7.50
C ASP A 46 4.48 24.64 -7.20
N SER A 47 5.32 23.63 -6.93
CA SER A 47 6.77 23.82 -6.72
C SER A 47 7.44 24.42 -7.96
N ARG A 48 7.15 23.89 -9.15
CA ARG A 48 7.71 24.42 -10.41
C ARG A 48 7.28 25.86 -10.69
N SER A 49 6.06 26.24 -10.34
CA SER A 49 5.57 27.61 -10.54
C SER A 49 6.20 28.59 -9.56
N HIS A 50 6.39 28.17 -8.30
CA HIS A 50 7.13 28.93 -7.31
C HIS A 50 8.60 29.12 -7.72
N ASP A 51 9.28 28.08 -8.18
CA ASP A 51 10.67 28.17 -8.66
C ASP A 51 10.83 29.15 -9.84
N ARG A 52 9.79 29.32 -10.65
CA ARG A 52 9.76 30.29 -11.77
C ARG A 52 9.36 31.70 -11.37
N ASN A 53 8.99 31.93 -10.10
CA ASN A 53 8.42 33.20 -9.60
C ASN A 53 7.24 33.69 -10.46
N GLU A 54 6.33 32.78 -10.81
CA GLU A 54 5.11 33.14 -11.55
C GLU A 54 4.18 33.99 -10.67
N ASP A 55 3.47 34.97 -11.24
CA ASP A 55 2.57 35.84 -10.46
C ASP A 55 1.42 35.09 -9.75
N TRP A 56 1.12 33.88 -10.24
CA TRP A 56 0.11 32.96 -9.69
C TRP A 56 0.75 31.83 -8.87
N SER A 57 2.06 31.87 -8.63
CA SER A 57 2.75 30.82 -7.89
C SER A 57 2.27 30.78 -6.43
N PRO A 58 2.18 29.57 -5.85
CA PRO A 58 1.82 29.44 -4.45
C PRO A 58 2.90 30.05 -3.56
N ASP A 59 2.49 30.59 -2.41
CA ASP A 59 3.43 31.12 -1.43
C ASP A 59 4.08 30.02 -0.58
N ALA A 60 5.02 30.40 0.29
CA ALA A 60 5.73 29.47 1.17
C ALA A 60 4.80 28.71 2.14
N HIS A 61 3.68 29.31 2.53
CA HIS A 61 2.70 28.67 3.40
C HIS A 61 1.95 27.56 2.65
N GLU A 62 1.49 27.85 1.43
CA GLU A 62 0.82 26.89 0.54
C GLU A 62 1.74 25.73 0.15
N LEU A 63 3.03 25.99 -0.13
CA LEU A 63 4.02 24.93 -0.34
C LEU A 63 4.20 24.05 0.91
N GLY A 64 4.18 24.64 2.10
CA GLY A 64 4.20 23.89 3.36
C GLY A 64 2.95 23.01 3.56
N GLU A 65 1.78 23.48 3.16
CA GLU A 65 0.54 22.69 3.17
C GLU A 65 0.59 21.52 2.18
N ASN A 66 1.08 21.78 0.97
CA ASN A 66 1.31 20.74 -0.03
C ASN A 66 2.26 19.67 0.51
N PHE A 67 3.36 20.07 1.16
CA PHE A 67 4.28 19.12 1.79
C PHE A 67 3.58 18.23 2.83
N ARG A 68 2.91 18.85 3.80
CA ARG A 68 2.23 18.11 4.89
C ARG A 68 1.17 17.16 4.35
N THR A 69 0.40 17.60 3.36
CA THR A 69 -0.66 16.79 2.74
C THR A 69 -0.06 15.64 1.96
N GLN A 70 0.90 15.90 1.06
CA GLN A 70 1.54 14.84 0.29
C GLN A 70 2.21 13.82 1.19
N TRP A 71 2.98 14.26 2.19
CA TRP A 71 3.66 13.37 3.13
C TRP A 71 2.68 12.43 3.85
N ALA A 72 1.56 12.97 4.35
CA ALA A 72 0.53 12.19 5.02
C ALA A 72 -0.18 11.20 4.09
N GLU A 73 -0.55 11.63 2.88
CA GLU A 73 -1.24 10.77 1.92
C GLU A 73 -0.32 9.63 1.41
N GLU A 74 0.96 9.92 1.19
CA GLU A 74 1.97 8.90 0.83
C GLU A 74 2.16 7.89 1.96
N HIS A 75 2.22 8.35 3.22
CA HIS A 75 2.31 7.48 4.39
C HIS A 75 1.11 6.53 4.49
N MET A 76 -0.10 7.06 4.29
CA MET A 76 -1.33 6.27 4.27
C MET A 76 -1.39 5.26 3.13
N LEU A 77 -0.78 5.57 1.97
CA LEU A 77 -0.70 4.62 0.85
C LEU A 77 0.17 3.42 1.22
N VAL A 78 1.35 3.65 1.79
CA VAL A 78 2.25 2.60 2.27
C VAL A 78 1.56 1.73 3.30
N TRP A 79 0.88 2.34 4.26
CA TRP A 79 0.17 1.59 5.31
C TRP A 79 -0.95 0.72 4.74
N SER A 80 -1.76 1.29 3.84
CA SER A 80 -2.87 0.57 3.21
C SER A 80 -2.36 -0.61 2.37
N ALA A 81 -1.29 -0.41 1.60
CA ALA A 81 -0.68 -1.48 0.79
C ALA A 81 -0.11 -2.59 1.67
N TYR A 82 0.55 -2.22 2.78
CA TYR A 82 1.08 -3.21 3.72
C TYR A 82 -0.04 -4.03 4.38
N GLN A 83 -1.14 -3.40 4.76
CA GLN A 83 -2.30 -4.12 5.31
C GLN A 83 -2.92 -5.07 4.28
N LEU A 84 -3.02 -4.65 3.01
CA LEU A 84 -3.48 -5.53 1.93
C LEU A 84 -2.62 -6.80 1.84
N GLU A 85 -1.30 -6.67 1.80
CA GLU A 85 -0.37 -7.81 1.75
C GLU A 85 -0.59 -8.78 2.93
N ARG A 86 -0.73 -8.24 4.15
CA ARG A 86 -0.96 -9.03 5.36
C ARG A 86 -2.27 -9.81 5.32
N TRP A 87 -3.35 -9.20 4.82
CA TRP A 87 -4.64 -9.86 4.70
C TRP A 87 -4.67 -10.89 3.57
N ARG A 88 -3.96 -10.66 2.46
CA ARG A 88 -3.78 -11.67 1.41
C ARG A 88 -3.05 -12.91 1.92
N ALA A 89 -1.97 -12.73 2.67
CA ALA A 89 -1.25 -13.83 3.30
C ALA A 89 -2.12 -14.57 4.31
N ARG A 90 -2.97 -13.84 5.06
CA ARG A 90 -3.94 -14.44 5.97
C ARG A 90 -4.98 -15.27 5.23
N LEU A 91 -5.55 -14.76 4.14
CA LEU A 91 -6.55 -15.47 3.33
C LEU A 91 -5.96 -16.77 2.74
N ALA A 92 -4.76 -16.72 2.16
CA ALA A 92 -4.08 -17.91 1.64
C ALA A 92 -3.91 -18.97 2.73
N LYS A 93 -3.53 -18.56 3.95
CA LYS A 93 -3.42 -19.48 5.09
C LYS A 93 -4.75 -20.14 5.45
N GLU A 94 -5.86 -19.40 5.46
CA GLU A 94 -7.19 -19.98 5.74
C GLU A 94 -7.63 -20.96 4.64
N ARG A 95 -7.19 -20.74 3.40
CA ARG A 95 -7.41 -21.64 2.25
C ARG A 95 -6.45 -22.85 2.22
N GLY A 96 -5.46 -22.90 3.11
CA GLY A 96 -4.39 -23.91 3.05
C GLY A 96 -3.46 -23.74 1.83
N GLU A 97 -3.43 -22.55 1.24
CA GLU A 97 -2.60 -22.17 0.10
C GLU A 97 -1.27 -21.54 0.56
N GLU A 98 -0.28 -21.54 -0.33
CA GLU A 98 0.96 -20.80 -0.10
C GLU A 98 0.68 -19.28 -0.16
N PRO A 99 1.09 -18.50 0.85
CA PRO A 99 0.92 -17.04 0.83
C PRO A 99 1.62 -16.39 -0.36
N PRO A 100 1.06 -15.29 -0.92
CA PRO A 100 1.77 -14.46 -1.87
C PRO A 100 3.10 -13.96 -1.28
N PRO A 101 4.16 -13.79 -2.10
CA PRO A 101 5.45 -13.33 -1.61
C PRO A 101 5.35 -11.93 -0.99
N GLU A 102 5.96 -11.73 0.19
CA GLU A 102 6.07 -10.41 0.83
C GLU A 102 6.98 -9.48 0.03
N SER A 103 6.56 -8.23 -0.16
CA SER A 103 7.36 -7.17 -0.77
C SER A 103 8.32 -6.59 0.27
N GLN A 104 9.60 -6.99 0.16
CA GLN A 104 10.65 -6.48 1.06
C GLN A 104 10.75 -4.94 1.04
N ARG A 105 10.54 -4.31 -0.13
CA ARG A 105 10.57 -2.84 -0.26
C ARG A 105 9.40 -2.17 0.48
N LEU A 106 8.21 -2.75 0.41
CA LEU A 106 7.03 -2.25 1.11
C LEU A 106 7.22 -2.34 2.63
N LYS A 107 7.74 -3.48 3.08
CA LYS A 107 8.10 -3.70 4.48
C LYS A 107 9.15 -2.71 4.97
N ASP A 108 10.21 -2.49 4.19
CA ASP A 108 11.28 -1.56 4.59
C ASP A 108 10.80 -0.10 4.64
N ALA A 109 9.96 0.32 3.67
CA ALA A 109 9.32 1.64 3.71
C ALA A 109 8.40 1.78 4.92
N ARG A 110 7.51 0.81 5.16
CA ARG A 110 6.60 0.82 6.31
C ARG A 110 7.36 0.85 7.64
N ASP A 111 8.38 0.02 7.79
CA ASP A 111 9.18 -0.05 9.02
C ASP A 111 9.93 1.28 9.25
N ALA A 112 10.41 1.92 8.17
CA ALA A 112 11.11 3.20 8.26
C ALA A 112 10.20 4.32 8.74
N LEU A 113 8.93 4.29 8.32
CA LEU A 113 7.92 5.26 8.73
C LEU A 113 7.38 5.00 10.13
N GLU A 114 7.15 3.73 10.48
CA GLU A 114 6.67 3.33 11.82
C GLU A 114 7.63 3.73 12.93
N HIS A 115 8.94 3.65 12.67
CA HIS A 115 10.01 3.98 13.63
C HIS A 115 10.69 5.32 13.34
N LEU A 116 10.02 6.22 12.61
CA LEU A 116 10.59 7.52 12.25
C LEU A 116 10.82 8.42 13.47
N ASP A 117 10.00 8.27 14.51
CA ASP A 117 10.11 9.00 15.78
C ASP A 117 11.36 8.61 16.60
N GLU A 118 11.93 7.45 16.33
CA GLU A 118 13.18 6.98 16.94
C GLU A 118 14.45 7.44 16.18
N ALA A 119 14.28 8.14 15.05
CA ALA A 119 15.37 8.49 14.16
C ALA A 119 16.17 9.72 14.63
N ARG A 120 17.39 9.87 14.10
CA ARG A 120 18.08 11.16 14.13
C ARG A 120 17.51 12.04 13.03
N LEU A 121 16.76 13.06 13.42
CA LEU A 121 16.20 14.04 12.49
C LEU A 121 17.27 15.07 12.09
N GLU A 122 17.33 15.34 10.79
CA GLU A 122 18.19 16.33 10.13
C GLU A 122 17.30 17.34 9.38
N GLU A 123 17.89 18.40 8.84
CA GLU A 123 17.14 19.48 8.18
C GLU A 123 16.28 18.97 7.00
N ASP A 124 16.82 18.03 6.21
CA ASP A 124 16.18 17.53 4.98
C ASP A 124 15.74 16.07 5.07
N GLY A 125 15.74 15.45 6.25
CA GLY A 125 15.38 14.04 6.40
C GLY A 125 15.70 13.41 7.74
N ALA A 126 15.77 12.08 7.74
CA ALA A 126 16.05 11.26 8.90
C ALA A 126 17.10 10.19 8.62
N ARG A 127 17.94 9.94 9.62
CA ARG A 127 18.99 8.91 9.62
C ARG A 127 18.85 7.97 10.82
N PRO A 128 19.45 6.76 10.75
CA PRO A 128 19.64 5.94 11.93
C PRO A 128 20.39 6.72 13.03
N PRO A 129 19.97 6.63 14.30
CA PRO A 129 20.64 7.33 15.39
C PRO A 129 22.02 6.76 15.72
N ALA A 130 22.31 5.52 15.28
CA ALA A 130 23.59 4.84 15.43
C ALA A 130 23.80 3.81 14.31
N ASP A 131 25.05 3.35 14.12
CA ASP A 131 25.40 2.37 13.09
C ASP A 131 24.84 0.96 13.37
N LYS A 132 24.51 0.66 14.63
CA LYS A 132 24.02 -0.64 15.10
C LYS A 132 22.95 -0.45 16.18
N GLY A 133 22.12 -1.47 16.39
CA GLY A 133 21.05 -1.48 17.40
C GLY A 133 19.70 -1.84 16.82
N ILE A 134 18.67 -1.79 17.65
CA ILE A 134 17.27 -1.99 17.22
C ILE A 134 16.72 -0.68 16.65
N GLN A 135 16.98 0.43 17.33
CA GLN A 135 16.62 1.78 16.86
C GLN A 135 17.27 2.10 15.51
N GLY A 136 16.49 2.66 14.60
CA GLY A 136 16.89 2.98 13.22
C GLY A 136 17.24 1.76 12.35
N LYS A 137 16.91 0.53 12.77
CA LYS A 137 17.17 -0.68 11.96
C LYS A 137 16.48 -0.61 10.61
N ALA A 138 15.28 -0.05 10.57
CA ALA A 138 14.51 0.13 9.33
C ALA A 138 15.19 1.13 8.39
N LEU A 139 15.58 2.30 8.90
CA LEU A 139 16.29 3.32 8.13
C LEU A 139 17.61 2.83 7.54
N ARG A 140 18.34 1.94 8.25
CA ARG A 140 19.58 1.33 7.73
C ARG A 140 19.38 0.46 6.48
N LYS A 141 18.14 0.04 6.18
CA LYS A 141 17.82 -0.74 4.98
C LYS A 141 17.46 0.15 3.79
N LEU A 142 17.20 1.44 4.02
CA LEU A 142 16.94 2.38 2.94
C LEU A 142 18.24 2.68 2.18
N PRO A 143 18.15 3.05 0.89
CA PRO A 143 19.26 3.63 0.15
C PRO A 143 19.91 4.77 0.95
N GLU A 144 21.24 4.80 0.97
CA GLU A 144 22.03 5.81 1.70
C GLU A 144 21.74 5.91 3.21
N GLN A 145 20.98 4.95 3.77
CA GLN A 145 20.48 4.96 5.14
C GLN A 145 19.81 6.29 5.48
N PHE A 146 19.02 6.82 4.54
CA PHE A 146 18.42 8.14 4.64
C PHE A 146 16.97 8.10 4.16
N LEU A 147 16.10 8.75 4.92
CA LEU A 147 14.72 9.03 4.51
C LEU A 147 14.58 10.53 4.29
N ARG A 148 14.34 10.94 3.04
CA ARG A 148 14.27 12.36 2.69
C ARG A 148 12.90 12.97 3.02
N PHE A 149 12.89 14.18 3.57
CA PHE A 149 11.70 15.00 3.80
C PHE A 149 11.51 16.00 2.65
N SER A 150 11.37 15.52 1.42
CA SER A 150 11.21 16.39 0.24
C SER A 150 10.12 15.91 -0.71
N LEU A 151 9.43 16.85 -1.34
CA LEU A 151 8.54 16.58 -2.47
C LEU A 151 9.37 16.48 -3.75
N GLY A 152 9.04 15.53 -4.63
CA GLY A 152 9.62 15.43 -5.97
C GLY A 152 10.47 14.19 -6.26
N ASN A 153 10.69 13.30 -5.27
CA ASN A 153 11.30 12.01 -5.57
C ASN A 153 10.32 11.17 -6.41
N SER A 154 10.79 10.58 -7.51
CA SER A 154 9.99 9.65 -8.34
C SER A 154 9.50 8.43 -7.55
N LYS A 155 10.19 8.09 -6.46
CA LYS A 155 9.85 7.01 -5.54
C LYS A 155 9.16 7.53 -4.28
N LEU A 156 8.28 6.71 -3.72
CA LEU A 156 7.78 6.88 -2.36
C LEU A 156 8.84 6.36 -1.37
N PHE A 157 9.25 7.22 -0.44
CA PHE A 157 10.17 6.89 0.65
C PHE A 157 11.40 6.07 0.20
N GLU A 158 12.04 6.54 -0.88
CA GLU A 158 13.28 6.02 -1.48
C GLU A 158 13.22 4.66 -2.20
N VAL A 159 12.23 3.81 -1.90
CA VAL A 159 12.24 2.40 -2.34
C VAL A 159 11.03 1.97 -3.16
N LEU A 160 9.90 2.67 -3.07
CA LEU A 160 8.65 2.25 -3.69
C LEU A 160 8.33 3.03 -4.97
N ASP A 161 7.85 2.33 -5.99
CA ASP A 161 7.28 2.94 -7.18
C ASP A 161 5.77 3.11 -6.95
N PRO A 162 5.26 4.36 -6.89
CA PRO A 162 3.83 4.60 -6.63
C PRO A 162 2.92 3.96 -7.68
N ASN A 163 3.36 3.83 -8.94
CA ASN A 163 2.53 3.25 -10.00
C ASN A 163 2.36 1.74 -9.83
N LYS A 164 3.41 1.05 -9.37
CA LYS A 164 3.35 -0.40 -9.12
C LYS A 164 2.39 -0.78 -8.01
N LEU A 165 2.30 0.06 -6.97
CA LEU A 165 1.34 -0.17 -5.88
C LEU A 165 -0.12 -0.08 -6.36
N ASP A 166 -0.41 0.80 -7.32
CA ASP A 166 -1.74 0.93 -7.92
C ASP A 166 -2.06 -0.29 -8.81
N GLU A 167 -1.10 -0.70 -9.66
CA GLU A 167 -1.23 -1.88 -10.53
C GLU A 167 -1.49 -3.16 -9.72
N GLU A 168 -0.68 -3.43 -8.68
CA GLU A 168 -0.85 -4.61 -7.83
C GLU A 168 -2.19 -4.60 -7.08
N ALA A 169 -2.65 -3.44 -6.61
CA ALA A 169 -3.94 -3.34 -5.95
C ALA A 169 -5.12 -3.56 -6.92
N LEU A 170 -5.03 -3.07 -8.15
CA LEU A 170 -6.02 -3.31 -9.20
C LEU A 170 -6.15 -4.79 -9.53
N GLU A 171 -5.03 -5.51 -9.67
CA GLU A 171 -5.03 -6.95 -9.89
C GLU A 171 -5.70 -7.72 -8.76
N VAL A 172 -5.45 -7.30 -7.51
CA VAL A 172 -6.08 -7.93 -6.34
C VAL A 172 -7.58 -7.69 -6.32
N VAL A 173 -8.05 -6.45 -6.53
CA VAL A 173 -9.50 -6.16 -6.60
C VAL A 173 -10.16 -7.00 -7.70
N ALA A 174 -9.59 -6.99 -8.91
CA ALA A 174 -10.15 -7.74 -10.04
C ALA A 174 -10.22 -9.26 -9.76
N SER A 175 -9.24 -9.81 -9.04
CA SER A 175 -9.25 -11.23 -8.64
C SER A 175 -10.39 -11.55 -7.67
N ILE A 176 -10.64 -10.69 -6.69
CA ILE A 176 -11.70 -10.88 -5.68
C ILE A 176 -13.08 -10.69 -6.32
N GLU A 177 -13.26 -9.67 -7.16
CA GLU A 177 -14.52 -9.45 -7.88
C GLU A 177 -14.88 -10.65 -8.74
N LYS A 178 -13.90 -11.22 -9.46
CA LYS A 178 -14.10 -12.44 -10.26
C LYS A 178 -14.48 -13.65 -9.39
N GLU A 179 -13.87 -13.80 -8.22
CA GLU A 179 -14.27 -14.86 -7.27
C GLU A 179 -15.71 -14.67 -6.77
N LEU A 180 -16.11 -13.45 -6.45
CA LEU A 180 -17.47 -13.12 -6.00
C LEU A 180 -18.49 -13.39 -7.11
N GLU A 181 -18.22 -12.98 -8.35
CA GLU A 181 -19.07 -13.27 -9.50
C GLU A 181 -19.25 -14.77 -9.72
N ALA A 182 -18.17 -15.55 -9.61
CA ALA A 182 -18.23 -17.00 -9.75
C ALA A 182 -19.09 -17.66 -8.66
N GLN A 183 -18.99 -17.18 -7.41
CA GLN A 183 -19.82 -17.66 -6.29
C GLN A 183 -21.31 -17.36 -6.51
N VAL A 184 -21.64 -16.15 -6.99
CA VAL A 184 -23.02 -15.76 -7.30
C VAL A 184 -23.59 -16.62 -8.44
N LEU A 185 -22.82 -16.85 -9.49
CA LEU A 185 -23.23 -17.71 -10.61
C LEU A 185 -23.45 -19.16 -10.16
N ALA A 186 -22.54 -19.73 -9.35
CA ALA A 186 -22.67 -21.07 -8.80
C ALA A 186 -23.94 -21.21 -7.93
N ALA A 187 -24.19 -20.24 -7.04
CA ALA A 187 -25.39 -20.21 -6.22
C ALA A 187 -26.68 -20.11 -7.06
N TYR A 188 -26.64 -19.36 -8.16
CA TYR A 188 -27.76 -19.26 -9.10
C TYR A 188 -27.99 -20.57 -9.87
N GLU A 189 -26.93 -21.24 -10.33
CA GLU A 189 -27.02 -22.55 -10.98
C GLU A 189 -27.58 -23.62 -10.04
N ASP A 190 -27.16 -23.63 -8.78
CA ASP A 190 -27.68 -24.56 -7.76
C ASP A 190 -29.16 -24.30 -7.47
N LEU A 191 -29.57 -23.01 -7.40
CA LEU A 191 -30.98 -22.64 -7.27
C LEU A 191 -31.83 -23.11 -8.46
N LEU A 192 -31.28 -23.06 -9.68
CA LEU A 192 -31.94 -23.51 -10.90
C LEU A 192 -31.99 -25.04 -11.04
N ARG A 193 -30.96 -25.76 -10.54
CA ARG A 193 -30.89 -27.23 -10.54
C ARG A 193 -31.67 -27.88 -9.39
N GLY A 194 -31.94 -27.14 -8.32
CA GLY A 194 -32.74 -27.56 -7.17
C GLY A 194 -34.26 -27.46 -7.35
N ARG A 195 -34.78 -27.37 -8.58
CA ARG A 195 -36.21 -27.46 -8.93
C ARG A 195 -36.50 -28.70 -9.77
#